data_AF-A0A7V8NLH6-F1
#
_entry.id   AF-A0A7V8NLH6-F1
#
_cell.length_a   1.000
_cell.length_b   1.000
_cell.length_c   1.000
_cell.angle_alpha   90.00
_cell.angle_beta   90.00
_cell.angle_gamma   90.00
#
_symmetry.space_group_name_H-M   'P 1'
#
loop_
_entity.id
_entity.type
_entity.pdbx_description
1 polymer ?
#
loop_
_entity_poly.entity_id
_entity_poly.type
_entity_poly.pdbx_seq_one_letter_code
_entity_poly.pdbx_strand_id
1 'polypeptide(L)'
;MTGKSLPRRTLLRGLGTTMALPFLDAMLPPLRAAVKPAHRFQAFYVPNGMAMEYWTPKGEGTAFELSPILEPLAPYREQMLVFSGIKASWNYIHAGASGSFLTGTPRGGHNETEIIADVSIDQLLGRHFAQETQLATLEISTDLPANAGACTGNLSCAYLDTICWRSPTQPLPMDWNPRTVFEKLFGDSGSTDRVAREERMQHQKSILDSVTGKLADLKRELGPQDQDKVDEYTDAVRDVERRIQMAERQSQIELPPMDQPIGAPPVFEDHLALMIDLQLLALRSDLTRVV
;
A
#
# COMPACT_ATOMS: atom_id res chain seq x y z
N MET A 1 27.02 -23.35 18.81
CA MET A 1 27.72 -23.36 20.12
C MET A 1 26.68 -23.44 21.22
N THR A 2 26.84 -24.37 22.16
CA THR A 2 25.86 -24.75 23.19
C THR A 2 25.54 -23.62 24.16
N GLY A 3 24.36 -23.02 24.06
CA GLY A 3 23.90 -21.96 24.97
C GLY A 3 23.44 -22.53 26.31
N LYS A 4 24.32 -22.51 27.31
CA LYS A 4 23.94 -22.78 28.71
C LYS A 4 23.56 -21.45 29.36
N SER A 5 22.31 -21.30 29.82
CA SER A 5 21.91 -20.22 30.73
C SER A 5 22.05 -20.70 32.18
N LEU A 6 22.66 -19.87 33.03
CA LEU A 6 22.75 -20.13 34.46
C LEU A 6 21.49 -19.59 35.15
N PRO A 7 20.72 -20.40 35.89
CA PRO A 7 19.56 -19.92 36.61
C PRO A 7 19.96 -18.97 37.74
N ARG A 8 19.26 -17.83 37.88
CA ARG A 8 19.49 -16.78 38.90
C ARG A 8 19.61 -17.32 40.34
N ARG A 9 19.01 -18.49 40.63
CA ARG A 9 19.07 -19.14 41.95
C ARG A 9 20.41 -19.78 42.29
N THR A 10 21.29 -20.02 41.31
CA THR A 10 22.65 -20.53 41.57
C THR A 10 23.56 -19.44 42.15
N LEU A 11 23.29 -18.16 41.86
CA LEU A 11 24.09 -17.03 42.33
C LEU A 11 23.89 -16.74 43.83
N LEU A 12 22.74 -17.10 44.40
CA LEU A 12 22.37 -16.74 45.78
C LEU A 12 22.68 -17.82 46.83
N ARG A 13 23.31 -18.94 46.45
CA ARG A 13 23.74 -19.99 47.40
C ARG A 13 25.19 -19.85 47.88
N GLY A 14 25.92 -18.86 47.41
CA GLY A 14 27.30 -18.56 47.84
C GLY A 14 27.39 -17.27 48.65
N LEU A 15 26.67 -17.16 49.77
CA LEU A 15 26.85 -16.06 50.72
C LEU A 15 28.11 -16.30 51.57
N GLY A 16 29.25 -15.98 50.99
CA GLY A 16 30.53 -15.97 51.67
C GLY A 16 31.56 -15.31 50.77
N THR A 17 31.71 -13.99 50.91
CA THR A 17 32.68 -13.13 50.20
C THR A 17 32.56 -13.08 48.67
N THR A 18 31.85 -12.06 48.14
CA THR A 18 32.02 -11.66 46.74
C THR A 18 31.93 -10.15 46.59
N MET A 19 33.01 -9.55 46.09
CA MET A 19 33.02 -8.24 45.47
C MET A 19 31.83 -8.11 44.53
N ALA A 20 31.13 -6.97 44.57
CA ALA A 20 30.07 -6.67 43.62
C ALA A 20 30.67 -6.67 42.20
N LEU A 21 30.51 -7.77 41.46
CA LEU A 21 30.86 -7.80 40.06
C LEU A 21 29.87 -6.89 39.31
N PRO A 22 30.33 -5.98 38.45
CA PRO A 22 29.44 -5.20 37.60
C PRO A 22 28.59 -6.16 36.74
N PHE A 23 27.36 -5.77 36.47
CA PHE A 23 26.46 -6.51 35.58
C PHE A 23 27.11 -6.56 34.18
N LEU A 24 27.55 -7.73 33.74
CA LEU A 24 28.21 -7.92 32.43
C LEU A 24 27.17 -8.18 31.35
N ASP A 25 27.34 -7.62 30.15
CA ASP A 25 26.43 -7.80 29.00
C ASP A 25 26.20 -9.28 28.62
N ALA A 26 27.14 -10.17 28.94
CA ALA A 26 26.99 -11.61 28.76
C ALA A 26 25.88 -12.25 29.62
N MET A 27 25.32 -11.51 30.58
CA MET A 27 24.20 -11.94 31.43
C MET A 27 22.82 -11.53 30.88
N LEU A 28 22.78 -10.75 29.79
CA LEU A 28 21.54 -10.47 29.08
C LEU A 28 21.28 -11.61 28.08
N PRO A 29 20.12 -12.30 28.13
CA PRO A 29 19.72 -13.16 27.03
C PRO A 29 19.67 -12.31 25.76
N PRO A 30 20.07 -12.82 24.59
CA PRO A 30 19.96 -12.07 23.34
C PRO A 30 18.50 -11.66 23.18
N LEU A 31 18.23 -10.36 23.32
CA LEU A 31 16.93 -9.77 23.03
C LEU A 31 16.72 -9.95 21.53
N ARG A 32 16.10 -11.06 21.13
CA ARG A 32 15.38 -11.11 19.87
C ARG A 32 14.30 -10.05 20.00
N ALA A 33 14.46 -8.93 19.30
CA ALA A 33 13.39 -7.98 19.13
C ALA A 33 12.15 -8.77 18.69
N ALA A 34 11.08 -8.72 19.48
CA ALA A 34 9.82 -9.32 19.08
C ALA A 34 9.43 -8.66 17.76
N VAL A 35 9.28 -9.45 16.70
CA VAL A 35 8.80 -8.97 15.41
C VAL A 35 7.40 -8.43 15.67
N LYS A 36 7.24 -7.10 15.64
CA LYS A 36 5.91 -6.49 15.75
C LYS A 36 5.10 -6.95 14.54
N PRO A 37 3.86 -7.43 14.73
CA PRO A 37 3.01 -7.77 13.60
C PRO A 37 2.80 -6.52 12.74
N ALA A 38 3.06 -6.66 11.43
CA ALA A 38 2.86 -5.58 10.49
C ALA A 38 1.35 -5.36 10.26
N HIS A 39 0.88 -4.15 10.56
CA HIS A 39 -0.48 -3.73 10.25
C HIS A 39 -0.61 -3.50 8.75
N ARG A 40 -1.71 -3.98 8.16
CA ARG A 40 -2.02 -3.86 6.73
C ARG A 40 -3.44 -3.33 6.57
N PHE A 41 -3.64 -2.52 5.55
CA PHE A 41 -4.92 -1.95 5.18
C PHE A 41 -5.21 -2.30 3.72
N GLN A 42 -6.46 -2.68 3.45
CA GLN A 42 -6.96 -2.91 2.11
C GLN A 42 -8.37 -2.35 2.01
N ALA A 43 -8.63 -1.56 0.98
CA ALA A 43 -9.96 -1.05 0.67
C ALA A 43 -10.53 -1.73 -0.57
N PHE A 44 -11.69 -2.36 -0.44
CA PHE A 44 -12.47 -2.85 -1.58
C PHE A 44 -13.62 -1.88 -1.84
N TYR A 45 -13.62 -1.27 -3.02
CA TYR A 45 -14.72 -0.46 -3.50
C TYR A 45 -15.56 -1.26 -4.50
N VAL A 46 -16.85 -1.40 -4.21
CA VAL A 46 -17.83 -1.91 -5.17
C VAL A 46 -18.75 -0.75 -5.53
N PRO A 47 -18.80 -0.32 -6.80
CA PRO A 47 -19.52 0.88 -7.19
C PRO A 47 -21.04 0.68 -7.12
N ASN A 48 -21.78 1.71 -7.55
CA ASN A 48 -23.24 1.70 -7.60
C ASN A 48 -23.79 0.42 -8.26
N GLY A 49 -24.87 -0.14 -7.68
CA GLY A 49 -25.55 -1.32 -8.23
C GLY A 49 -25.47 -2.59 -7.36
N MET A 50 -24.91 -2.50 -6.15
CA MET A 50 -24.89 -3.61 -5.19
C MET A 50 -26.32 -4.11 -4.89
N ALA A 51 -26.52 -5.42 -4.94
CA ALA A 51 -27.79 -6.05 -4.61
C ALA A 51 -27.98 -6.10 -3.07
N MET A 52 -28.41 -4.97 -2.49
CA MET A 52 -28.40 -4.72 -1.05
C MET A 52 -29.20 -5.73 -0.22
N GLU A 53 -30.22 -6.36 -0.79
CA GLU A 53 -30.98 -7.44 -0.17
C GLU A 53 -30.11 -8.67 0.15
N TYR A 54 -29.11 -8.95 -0.70
CA TYR A 54 -28.16 -10.06 -0.52
C TYR A 54 -26.86 -9.64 0.16
N TRP A 55 -26.63 -8.33 0.36
CA TRP A 55 -25.48 -7.78 1.09
C TRP A 55 -25.78 -7.53 2.57
N THR A 56 -26.97 -7.01 2.90
CA THR A 56 -27.27 -6.50 4.25
C THR A 56 -27.61 -7.65 5.21
N PRO A 57 -26.81 -7.89 6.26
CA PRO A 57 -27.14 -8.88 7.29
C PRO A 57 -28.45 -8.56 8.00
N LYS A 58 -29.15 -9.60 8.46
CA LYS A 58 -30.25 -9.47 9.41
C LYS A 58 -29.71 -9.59 10.84
N GLY A 59 -30.32 -8.88 11.79
CA GLY A 59 -29.89 -8.87 13.19
C GLY A 59 -28.80 -7.83 13.49
N GLU A 60 -28.49 -7.66 14.77
CA GLU A 60 -27.57 -6.62 15.27
C GLU A 60 -26.53 -7.20 16.24
N GLY A 61 -25.49 -6.41 16.53
CA GLY A 61 -24.42 -6.80 17.45
C GLY A 61 -23.64 -8.01 16.95
N THR A 62 -23.42 -9.00 17.80
CA THR A 62 -22.73 -10.25 17.42
C THR A 62 -23.67 -11.32 16.86
N ALA A 63 -24.98 -11.04 16.83
CA ALA A 63 -26.04 -11.98 16.45
C ALA A 63 -26.49 -11.83 14.99
N PHE A 64 -25.78 -11.07 14.16
CA PHE A 64 -26.16 -10.91 12.76
C PHE A 64 -25.98 -12.21 11.95
N GLU A 65 -26.89 -12.45 11.01
CA GLU A 65 -26.85 -13.55 10.06
C GLU A 65 -26.06 -13.14 8.82
N LEU A 66 -25.07 -13.94 8.41
CA LEU A 66 -24.34 -13.68 7.17
C LEU A 66 -25.31 -13.77 5.99
N SER A 67 -25.34 -12.73 5.17
CA SER A 67 -26.09 -12.70 3.93
C SER A 67 -25.36 -13.51 2.84
N PRO A 68 -26.01 -13.87 1.72
CA PRO A 68 -25.38 -14.67 0.66
C PRO A 68 -24.06 -14.08 0.12
N ILE A 69 -23.96 -12.75 0.00
CA ILE A 69 -22.70 -12.12 -0.47
C ILE A 69 -21.59 -12.19 0.58
N LEU A 70 -21.94 -12.24 1.88
CA LEU A 70 -20.98 -12.33 2.98
C LEU A 70 -20.69 -13.77 3.42
N GLU A 71 -21.44 -14.76 2.92
CA GLU A 71 -21.27 -16.18 3.24
C GLU A 71 -19.83 -16.69 3.04
N PRO A 72 -19.11 -16.33 1.95
CA PRO A 72 -17.71 -16.74 1.77
C PRO A 72 -16.76 -16.27 2.88
N LEU A 73 -17.14 -15.24 3.65
CA LEU A 73 -16.36 -14.71 4.77
C LEU A 73 -16.69 -15.38 6.11
N ALA A 74 -17.55 -16.41 6.13
CA ALA A 74 -17.91 -17.14 7.35
C ALA A 74 -16.72 -17.60 8.22
N PRO A 75 -15.58 -18.06 7.66
CA PRO A 75 -14.40 -18.41 8.46
C PRO A 75 -13.83 -17.25 9.29
N TYR A 76 -14.15 -16.00 8.94
CA TYR A 76 -13.66 -14.79 9.58
C TYR A 76 -14.74 -14.07 10.42
N ARG A 77 -15.89 -14.70 10.69
CA ARG A 77 -17.05 -14.07 11.35
C ARG A 77 -16.71 -13.31 12.64
N GLU A 78 -15.87 -13.88 13.49
CA GLU A 78 -15.47 -13.25 14.77
C GLU A 78 -14.54 -12.04 14.60
N GLN A 79 -14.05 -11.80 13.39
CA GLN A 79 -13.17 -10.69 13.00
C GLN A 79 -13.90 -9.65 12.13
N MET A 80 -15.21 -9.81 11.92
CA MET A 80 -16.00 -8.94 11.05
C MET A 80 -16.82 -7.93 11.84
N LEU A 81 -16.86 -6.70 11.32
CA LEU A 81 -17.84 -5.68 11.68
C LEU A 81 -18.62 -5.31 10.43
N VAL A 82 -19.95 -5.36 10.50
CA VAL A 82 -20.82 -4.91 9.41
C VAL A 82 -21.64 -3.73 9.91
N PHE A 83 -21.46 -2.59 9.26
CA PHE A 83 -22.18 -1.36 9.59
C PHE A 83 -23.32 -1.13 8.61
N SER A 84 -24.48 -0.75 9.12
CA SER A 84 -25.65 -0.33 8.35
C SER A 84 -26.01 1.12 8.67
N GLY A 85 -26.80 1.76 7.81
CA GLY A 85 -27.25 3.15 8.01
C GLY A 85 -26.21 4.23 7.73
N ILE A 86 -24.99 3.85 7.30
CA ILE A 86 -23.97 4.79 6.83
C ILE A 86 -24.32 5.24 5.41
N LYS A 87 -24.22 6.54 5.15
CA LYS A 87 -24.43 7.15 3.83
C LYS A 87 -23.18 7.90 3.40
N ALA A 88 -22.94 7.97 2.10
CA ALA A 88 -21.87 8.78 1.53
C ALA A 88 -22.04 10.25 1.94
N SER A 89 -20.92 10.92 2.26
CA SER A 89 -20.88 12.34 2.60
C SER A 89 -21.23 13.24 1.41
N TRP A 90 -20.98 12.75 0.19
CA TRP A 90 -21.36 13.41 -1.06
C TRP A 90 -22.29 12.52 -1.87
N ASN A 91 -23.59 12.73 -1.71
CA ASN A 91 -24.61 11.94 -2.39
C ASN A 91 -24.90 12.50 -3.81
N TYR A 92 -23.98 12.25 -4.75
CA TYR A 92 -24.08 12.70 -6.13
C TYR A 92 -23.68 11.59 -7.11
N ILE A 93 -24.65 10.89 -7.71
CA ILE A 93 -24.48 9.81 -8.70
C ILE A 93 -23.12 9.07 -8.59
N HIS A 94 -22.37 8.89 -9.68
CA HIS A 94 -21.14 8.09 -9.63
C HIS A 94 -19.96 8.84 -9.00
N ALA A 95 -19.78 10.12 -9.35
CA ALA A 95 -18.66 10.94 -8.88
C ALA A 95 -18.64 11.14 -7.36
N GLY A 96 -19.82 11.30 -6.76
CA GLY A 96 -19.98 11.40 -5.32
C GLY A 96 -19.63 10.12 -4.60
N ALA A 97 -20.03 8.96 -5.15
CA ALA A 97 -19.73 7.67 -4.57
C ALA A 97 -18.21 7.42 -4.49
N SER A 98 -17.48 7.49 -5.61
CA SER A 98 -16.04 7.21 -5.60
C SER A 98 -15.24 8.34 -4.96
N GLY A 99 -15.60 9.60 -5.25
CA GLY A 99 -14.90 10.78 -4.75
C GLY A 99 -14.94 10.90 -3.22
N SER A 100 -16.02 10.43 -2.57
CA SER A 100 -16.16 10.48 -1.12
C SER A 100 -15.77 9.19 -0.38
N PHE A 101 -15.56 8.07 -1.08
CA PHE A 101 -15.40 6.75 -0.46
C PHE A 101 -14.24 6.69 0.56
N LEU A 102 -13.04 7.13 0.16
CA LEU A 102 -11.87 7.14 1.06
C LEU A 102 -11.51 8.53 1.60
N THR A 103 -12.16 9.60 1.11
CA THR A 103 -11.86 10.99 1.49
C THR A 103 -12.86 11.55 2.49
N GLY A 104 -14.10 11.05 2.51
CA GLY A 104 -15.19 11.67 3.26
C GLY A 104 -15.56 13.08 2.77
N THR A 105 -15.11 13.51 1.59
CA THR A 105 -15.44 14.86 1.08
C THR A 105 -16.95 15.02 0.95
N PRO A 106 -17.54 16.17 1.34
CA PRO A 106 -18.98 16.41 1.18
C PRO A 106 -19.36 16.93 -0.22
N ARG A 107 -18.37 17.27 -1.06
CA ARG A 107 -18.58 17.79 -2.42
C ARG A 107 -17.32 17.60 -3.29
N GLY A 108 -17.52 17.59 -4.60
CA GLY A 108 -16.45 17.78 -5.58
C GLY A 108 -16.35 19.23 -6.07
N GLY A 109 -15.59 19.43 -7.14
CA GLY A 109 -15.60 20.66 -7.92
C GLY A 109 -16.90 20.87 -8.70
N HIS A 110 -16.96 21.97 -9.47
CA HIS A 110 -18.19 22.40 -10.14
C HIS A 110 -18.22 22.08 -11.64
N ASN A 111 -17.10 21.63 -12.21
CA ASN A 111 -16.95 21.35 -13.65
C ASN A 111 -15.87 20.28 -13.91
N GLU A 112 -15.56 20.05 -15.19
CA GLU A 112 -14.63 19.02 -15.65
C GLU A 112 -13.15 19.31 -15.35
N THR A 113 -12.82 20.58 -15.11
CA THR A 113 -11.45 21.03 -14.79
C THR A 113 -11.21 21.19 -13.29
N GLU A 114 -12.26 21.39 -12.51
CA GLU A 114 -12.17 21.57 -11.06
C GLU A 114 -12.22 20.20 -10.36
N ILE A 115 -11.04 19.68 -10.06
CA ILE A 115 -10.85 18.37 -9.42
C ILE A 115 -10.49 18.61 -7.95
N ILE A 116 -11.49 18.46 -7.07
CA ILE A 116 -11.41 18.75 -5.65
C ILE A 116 -12.05 17.60 -4.87
N ALA A 117 -11.32 17.06 -3.90
CA ALA A 117 -11.82 16.16 -2.86
C ALA A 117 -11.08 16.48 -1.54
N ASP A 118 -10.56 15.46 -0.86
CA ASP A 118 -9.67 15.58 0.30
C ASP A 118 -8.57 14.50 0.19
N VAL A 119 -7.59 14.52 1.10
CA VAL A 119 -6.61 13.42 1.21
C VAL A 119 -7.33 12.14 1.61
N SER A 120 -7.15 11.07 0.84
CA SER A 120 -7.79 9.80 1.14
C SER A 120 -7.07 9.02 2.25
N ILE A 121 -7.81 8.18 2.98
CA ILE A 121 -7.27 7.45 4.15
C ILE A 121 -6.11 6.52 3.79
N ASP A 122 -6.15 5.87 2.62
CA ASP A 122 -5.06 5.05 2.09
C ASP A 122 -3.78 5.88 1.95
N GLN A 123 -3.86 7.13 1.49
CA GLN A 123 -2.69 8.00 1.34
C GLN A 123 -2.15 8.50 2.68
N LEU A 124 -3.04 8.72 3.67
CA LEU A 124 -2.62 9.02 5.04
C LEU A 124 -1.86 7.82 5.67
N LEU A 125 -2.39 6.60 5.48
CA LEU A 125 -1.74 5.37 5.94
C LEU A 125 -0.44 5.08 5.18
N GLY A 126 -0.42 5.34 3.87
CA GLY A 126 0.77 5.16 3.05
C GLY A 126 1.92 6.04 3.50
N ARG A 127 1.64 7.31 3.86
CA ARG A 127 2.65 8.20 4.48
C ARG A 127 3.18 7.65 5.81
N HIS A 128 2.31 7.03 6.61
CA HIS A 128 2.71 6.41 7.87
C HIS A 128 3.64 5.22 7.65
N PHE A 129 3.35 4.37 6.66
CA PHE A 129 4.15 3.17 6.36
C PHE A 129 5.27 3.37 5.35
N ALA A 130 5.42 4.56 4.76
CA ALA A 130 6.39 4.83 3.68
C ALA A 130 7.86 4.54 4.05
N GLN A 131 8.20 4.49 5.34
CA GLN A 131 9.55 4.14 5.80
C GLN A 131 9.75 2.64 6.04
N GLU A 132 8.71 1.83 5.88
CA GLU A 132 8.71 0.39 6.17
C GLU A 132 8.51 -0.47 4.92
N THR A 133 7.98 0.11 3.84
CA THR A 133 7.66 -0.59 2.58
C THR A 133 8.26 0.13 1.37
N GLN A 134 8.45 -0.62 0.27
CA GLN A 134 8.95 -0.04 -0.98
C GLN A 134 7.89 0.91 -1.55
N LEU A 135 6.69 0.40 -1.78
CA LEU A 135 5.53 1.19 -2.20
C LEU A 135 4.77 1.68 -0.97
N ALA A 136 4.46 2.98 -0.92
CA ALA A 136 3.67 3.55 0.16
C ALA A 136 2.21 3.04 0.11
N THR A 137 1.68 2.93 -1.10
CA THR A 137 0.32 2.52 -1.44
C THR A 137 0.34 1.77 -2.77
N LEU A 138 -0.69 0.96 -3.05
CA LEU A 138 -0.87 0.24 -4.30
C LEU A 138 -2.30 0.46 -4.82
N GLU A 139 -2.46 1.42 -5.72
CA GLU A 139 -3.76 1.77 -6.31
C GLU A 139 -4.07 0.89 -7.52
N ILE A 140 -5.15 0.12 -7.45
CA ILE A 140 -5.53 -0.86 -8.50
C ILE A 140 -7.03 -0.91 -8.73
N SER A 141 -7.43 -1.24 -9.96
CA SER A 141 -8.84 -1.40 -10.34
C SER A 141 -9.05 -2.64 -11.20
N THR A 142 -10.30 -3.03 -11.42
CA THR A 142 -10.66 -3.97 -12.50
C THR A 142 -11.25 -3.27 -13.72
N ASP A 143 -11.65 -2.00 -13.54
CA ASP A 143 -12.27 -1.22 -14.60
C ASP A 143 -11.21 -0.59 -15.50
N LEU A 144 -11.49 -0.63 -16.80
CA LEU A 144 -10.76 0.17 -17.79
C LEU A 144 -10.90 1.66 -17.46
N PRO A 145 -9.84 2.47 -17.60
CA PRO A 145 -9.94 3.91 -17.41
C PRO A 145 -10.95 4.49 -18.40
N ALA A 146 -11.81 5.39 -17.92
CA ALA A 146 -12.68 6.14 -18.80
C ALA A 146 -11.88 7.17 -19.61
N ASN A 147 -12.37 7.53 -20.79
CA ASN A 147 -11.76 8.60 -21.59
C ASN A 147 -11.93 9.96 -20.88
N ALA A 148 -10.96 10.87 -21.05
CA ALA A 148 -11.03 12.22 -20.50
C ALA A 148 -12.29 12.99 -20.97
N GLY A 149 -12.91 13.76 -20.07
CA GLY A 149 -14.06 14.61 -20.38
C GLY A 149 -15.00 14.82 -19.19
N ALA A 150 -16.27 15.09 -19.51
CA ALA A 150 -17.36 15.18 -18.57
C ALA A 150 -18.04 13.81 -18.44
N CYS A 151 -17.66 13.05 -17.41
CA CYS A 151 -18.20 11.70 -17.27
C CYS A 151 -19.46 11.62 -16.40
N THR A 152 -19.58 12.51 -15.40
CA THR A 152 -20.71 12.47 -14.46
C THR A 152 -21.23 13.88 -14.22
N GLY A 153 -22.35 14.24 -14.86
CA GLY A 153 -23.03 15.52 -14.62
C GLY A 153 -22.11 16.74 -14.70
N ASN A 154 -21.31 16.82 -15.77
CA ASN A 154 -20.27 17.83 -16.03
C ASN A 154 -19.05 17.82 -15.10
N LEU A 155 -18.90 16.80 -14.26
CA LEU A 155 -17.70 16.63 -13.44
C LEU A 155 -16.63 15.80 -14.16
N SER A 156 -15.39 16.02 -13.74
CA SER A 156 -14.21 15.33 -14.24
C SER A 156 -14.33 13.81 -14.12
N CYS A 157 -13.82 13.09 -15.13
CA CYS A 157 -13.70 11.63 -15.09
C CYS A 157 -12.79 11.11 -13.96
N ALA A 158 -11.96 11.97 -13.36
CA ALA A 158 -11.17 11.63 -12.18
C ALA A 158 -12.03 11.06 -11.03
N TYR A 159 -13.28 11.50 -10.87
CA TYR A 159 -14.18 10.96 -9.84
C TYR A 159 -14.79 9.60 -10.20
N LEU A 160 -14.50 9.04 -11.37
CA LEU A 160 -14.86 7.67 -11.75
C LEU A 160 -13.65 6.76 -11.75
N ASP A 161 -12.50 7.29 -12.16
CA ASP A 161 -11.29 6.53 -12.41
C ASP A 161 -10.48 6.23 -11.13
N THR A 162 -10.81 6.88 -10.01
CA THR A 162 -10.11 6.65 -8.75
C THR A 162 -10.93 6.89 -7.48
N ILE A 163 -10.53 6.18 -6.42
CA ILE A 163 -10.91 6.42 -5.02
C ILE A 163 -9.73 6.98 -4.19
N CYS A 164 -8.54 7.11 -4.79
CA CYS A 164 -7.28 7.43 -4.12
C CYS A 164 -6.84 8.88 -4.43
N TRP A 165 -6.59 9.65 -3.37
CA TRP A 165 -6.36 11.10 -3.44
C TRP A 165 -5.14 11.49 -2.61
N ARG A 166 -4.03 11.78 -3.28
CA ARG A 166 -2.76 12.17 -2.63
C ARG A 166 -2.90 13.51 -1.90
N SER A 167 -3.67 14.43 -2.46
CA SER A 167 -3.96 15.75 -1.89
C SER A 167 -5.41 16.13 -2.21
N PRO A 168 -5.95 17.22 -1.62
CA PRO A 168 -7.30 17.69 -1.94
C PRO A 168 -7.55 17.96 -3.43
N THR A 169 -6.51 18.06 -4.26
CA THR A 169 -6.65 18.34 -5.71
C THR A 169 -5.86 17.36 -6.59
N GLN A 170 -5.29 16.31 -6.01
CA GLN A 170 -4.43 15.37 -6.75
C GLN A 170 -4.97 13.93 -6.64
N PRO A 171 -5.84 13.52 -7.57
CA PRO A 171 -6.24 12.12 -7.72
C PRO A 171 -5.03 11.28 -8.15
N LEU A 172 -5.01 10.01 -7.75
CA LEU A 172 -4.02 9.03 -8.20
C LEU A 172 -4.64 8.02 -9.16
N PRO A 173 -4.03 7.74 -10.32
CA PRO A 173 -4.55 6.74 -11.24
C PRO A 173 -4.47 5.34 -10.61
N MET A 174 -5.49 4.53 -10.85
CA MET A 174 -5.51 3.12 -10.44
C MET A 174 -5.09 2.24 -11.62
N ASP A 175 -4.24 1.25 -11.37
CA ASP A 175 -3.79 0.32 -12.40
C ASP A 175 -4.79 -0.83 -12.59
N TRP A 176 -5.37 -0.92 -13.79
CA TRP A 176 -6.29 -2.00 -14.16
C TRP A 176 -5.60 -3.20 -14.81
N ASN A 177 -4.41 -2.98 -15.38
CA ASN A 177 -3.68 -4.00 -16.13
C ASN A 177 -2.76 -4.81 -15.19
N PRO A 178 -2.97 -6.13 -15.02
CA PRO A 178 -2.16 -6.99 -14.17
C PRO A 178 -0.66 -6.94 -14.50
N ARG A 179 -0.31 -6.77 -15.78
CA ARG A 179 1.09 -6.65 -16.21
C ARG A 179 1.75 -5.40 -15.62
N THR A 180 1.07 -4.26 -15.70
CA THR A 180 1.55 -3.00 -15.16
C THR A 180 1.69 -3.06 -13.64
N VAL A 181 0.74 -3.70 -12.95
CA VAL A 181 0.81 -3.94 -11.51
C VAL A 181 2.01 -4.83 -11.16
N PHE A 182 2.22 -5.94 -11.89
CA PHE A 182 3.37 -6.82 -11.70
C PHE A 182 4.69 -6.07 -11.89
N GLU A 183 4.83 -5.29 -12.96
CA GLU A 183 6.02 -4.48 -13.24
C GLU A 183 6.24 -3.40 -12.17
N LYS A 184 5.18 -2.82 -11.61
CA LYS A 184 5.26 -1.87 -10.50
C LYS A 184 5.81 -2.55 -9.23
N LEU A 185 5.42 -3.79 -8.96
CA LEU A 185 5.82 -4.58 -7.80
C LEU A 185 7.23 -5.18 -7.93
N PHE A 186 7.57 -5.77 -9.07
CA PHE A 186 8.78 -6.58 -9.26
C PHE A 186 9.77 -6.01 -10.29
N GLY A 187 9.32 -5.08 -11.13
CA GLY A 187 10.06 -4.59 -12.28
C GLY A 187 9.84 -5.44 -13.54
N ASP A 188 10.55 -5.08 -14.62
CA ASP A 188 10.44 -5.70 -15.95
C ASP A 188 11.37 -6.93 -16.13
N SER A 189 11.73 -7.60 -15.03
CA SER A 189 12.56 -8.82 -15.09
C SER A 189 11.78 -10.05 -15.57
N GLY A 190 10.46 -9.93 -15.72
CA GLY A 190 9.56 -11.04 -16.06
C GLY A 190 9.41 -12.12 -14.99
N SER A 191 10.05 -11.96 -13.82
CA SER A 191 10.13 -12.97 -12.79
C SER A 191 10.30 -12.37 -11.39
N THR A 192 9.76 -13.06 -10.39
CA THR A 192 9.95 -12.78 -8.95
C THR A 192 11.25 -13.35 -8.38
N ASP A 193 12.11 -13.95 -9.22
CA ASP A 193 13.40 -14.52 -8.82
C ASP A 193 14.35 -13.49 -8.18
N ARG A 194 15.04 -13.91 -7.13
CA ARG A 194 15.96 -13.08 -6.34
C ARG A 194 17.11 -12.56 -7.19
N VAL A 195 17.71 -13.40 -8.04
CA VAL A 195 18.89 -12.99 -8.84
C VAL A 195 18.53 -11.85 -9.78
N ALA A 196 17.40 -11.98 -10.48
CA ALA A 196 16.91 -10.94 -11.38
C ALA A 196 16.57 -9.63 -10.65
N ARG A 197 16.02 -9.72 -9.43
CA ARG A 197 15.75 -8.55 -8.57
C ARG A 197 17.04 -7.85 -8.12
N GLU A 198 18.06 -8.59 -7.73
CA GLU A 198 19.36 -8.05 -7.30
C GLU A 198 20.09 -7.31 -8.42
N GLU A 199 20.16 -7.90 -9.62
CA GLU A 199 20.79 -7.28 -10.80
C GLU A 199 20.11 -5.94 -11.16
N ARG A 200 18.78 -5.90 -11.12
CA ARG A 200 17.99 -4.67 -11.35
C ARG A 200 18.30 -3.59 -10.32
N MET A 201 18.33 -3.95 -9.03
CA MET A 201 18.60 -2.97 -7.97
C MET A 201 19.95 -2.28 -8.18
N GLN A 202 20.98 -3.05 -8.57
CA GLN A 202 22.30 -2.48 -8.88
C GLN A 202 22.25 -1.54 -10.09
N HIS A 203 21.52 -1.93 -11.15
CA HIS A 203 21.37 -1.08 -12.33
C HIS A 203 20.64 0.24 -12.02
N GLN A 204 19.55 0.20 -11.25
CA GLN A 204 18.79 1.39 -10.88
C GLN A 204 19.60 2.35 -10.02
N LYS A 205 20.38 1.84 -9.08
CA LYS A 205 21.29 2.64 -8.25
C LYS A 205 22.30 3.41 -9.11
N SER A 206 22.92 2.72 -10.08
CA SER A 206 23.86 3.36 -11.00
C SER A 206 23.24 4.48 -11.84
N ILE A 207 21.99 4.32 -12.29
CA ILE A 207 21.27 5.36 -13.03
C ILE A 207 20.98 6.56 -12.13
N LEU A 208 20.48 6.29 -10.91
CA LEU A 208 20.10 7.29 -9.93
C LEU A 208 21.29 8.17 -9.54
N ASP A 209 22.44 7.55 -9.25
CA ASP A 209 23.69 8.25 -8.93
C ASP A 209 24.10 9.20 -10.08
N SER A 210 23.88 8.80 -11.34
CA SER A 210 24.16 9.64 -12.51
C SER A 210 23.16 10.80 -12.69
N VAL A 211 21.93 10.69 -12.19
CA VAL A 211 20.88 11.70 -12.34
C VAL A 211 20.94 12.72 -11.21
N THR A 212 21.14 12.28 -9.96
CA THR A 212 21.19 13.14 -8.78
C THR A 212 22.31 14.18 -8.88
N GLY A 213 23.49 13.79 -9.37
CA GLY A 213 24.60 14.73 -9.61
C GLY A 213 24.25 15.82 -10.63
N LYS A 214 23.59 15.44 -11.74
CA LYS A 214 23.18 16.37 -12.80
C LYS A 214 22.08 17.34 -12.37
N LEU A 215 21.14 16.86 -11.55
CA LEU A 215 20.07 17.71 -11.00
C LEU A 215 20.61 18.75 -10.03
N ALA A 216 21.59 18.39 -9.19
CA ALA A 216 22.23 19.33 -8.28
C ALA A 216 22.98 20.45 -9.02
N ASP A 217 23.66 20.10 -10.12
CA ASP A 217 24.32 21.08 -10.98
C ASP A 217 23.31 21.98 -11.71
N LEU A 218 22.24 21.41 -12.26
CA LEU A 218 21.19 22.17 -12.94
C LEU A 218 20.48 23.15 -11.99
N LYS A 219 20.16 22.74 -10.75
CA LYS A 219 19.52 23.62 -9.76
C LYS A 219 20.37 24.85 -9.43
N ARG A 220 21.70 24.73 -9.49
CA ARG A 220 22.64 25.86 -9.27
C ARG A 220 22.63 26.88 -10.40
N GLU A 221 22.21 26.49 -11.59
CA GLU A 221 22.19 27.34 -12.80
C GLU A 221 20.82 28.00 -13.04
N LEU A 222 19.77 27.50 -12.41
CA LEU A 222 18.40 27.97 -12.62
C LEU A 222 18.00 29.14 -11.70
N GLY A 223 17.13 30.01 -12.23
CA GLY A 223 16.50 31.08 -11.47
C GLY A 223 15.42 30.57 -10.50
N PRO A 224 15.00 31.37 -9.50
CA PRO A 224 14.13 30.93 -8.40
C PRO A 224 12.83 30.26 -8.84
N GLN A 225 12.22 30.73 -9.93
CA GLN A 225 10.94 30.23 -10.42
C GLN A 225 11.01 28.85 -11.10
N ASP A 226 12.17 28.49 -11.66
CA ASP A 226 12.40 27.18 -12.25
C ASP A 226 12.92 26.17 -11.21
N GLN A 227 13.47 26.65 -10.09
CA GLN A 227 13.89 25.79 -8.99
C GLN A 227 12.71 25.04 -8.36
N ASP A 228 11.53 25.67 -8.28
CA ASP A 228 10.31 25.02 -7.78
C ASP A 228 9.95 23.77 -8.60
N LYS A 229 10.06 23.83 -9.93
CA LYS A 229 9.83 22.67 -10.81
C LYS A 229 10.90 21.61 -10.65
N VAL A 230 12.16 22.02 -10.47
CA VAL A 230 13.25 21.07 -10.23
C VAL A 230 13.11 20.41 -8.86
N ASP A 231 12.52 21.08 -7.88
CA ASP A 231 12.23 20.51 -6.57
C ASP A 231 11.17 19.41 -6.64
N GLU A 232 10.10 19.59 -7.44
CA GLU A 232 9.15 18.51 -7.72
C GLU A 232 9.83 17.26 -8.33
N TYR A 233 10.74 17.47 -9.30
CA TYR A 233 11.53 16.37 -9.88
C TYR A 233 12.49 15.73 -8.87
N THR A 234 13.10 16.54 -8.00
CA THR A 234 14.04 16.07 -6.98
C THR A 234 13.32 15.22 -5.93
N ASP A 235 12.09 15.57 -5.58
CA ASP A 235 11.27 14.78 -4.67
C ASP A 235 10.86 13.43 -5.29
N ALA A 236 10.58 13.40 -6.60
CA ALA A 236 10.37 12.14 -7.32
C ALA A 236 11.63 11.25 -7.30
N VAL A 237 12.82 11.84 -7.51
CA VAL A 237 14.10 11.11 -7.42
C VAL A 237 14.32 10.55 -6.01
N ARG A 238 14.10 11.36 -4.97
CA ARG A 238 14.19 10.92 -3.55
C ARG A 238 13.29 9.73 -3.24
N ASP A 239 12.09 9.71 -3.79
CA ASP A 239 11.18 8.58 -3.61
C ASP A 239 11.73 7.29 -4.25
N VAL A 240 12.38 7.40 -5.41
CA VAL A 240 13.08 6.27 -6.05
C VAL A 240 14.27 5.80 -5.19
N GLU A 241 15.07 6.71 -4.63
CA GLU A 241 16.19 6.33 -3.75
C GLU A 241 15.68 5.58 -2.51
N ARG A 242 14.61 6.09 -1.88
CA ARG A 242 13.95 5.46 -0.73
C ARG A 242 13.50 4.04 -1.06
N ARG A 243 12.91 3.85 -2.24
CA ARG A 243 12.46 2.54 -2.72
C ARG A 243 13.62 1.55 -2.87
N ILE A 244 14.73 1.99 -3.46
CA ILE A 244 15.93 1.15 -3.64
C ILE A 244 16.50 0.76 -2.27
N GLN A 245 16.63 1.71 -1.33
CA GLN A 245 17.12 1.42 0.01
C GLN A 245 16.24 0.41 0.76
N MET A 246 14.92 0.50 0.61
CA MET A 246 14.01 -0.47 1.21
C MET A 246 14.12 -1.85 0.54
N ALA A 247 14.25 -1.89 -0.79
CA ALA A 247 14.46 -3.12 -1.52
C ALA A 247 15.77 -3.83 -1.11
N GLU A 248 16.85 -3.09 -0.86
CA GLU A 248 18.10 -3.64 -0.32
C GLU A 248 17.88 -4.29 1.07
N ARG A 249 17.12 -3.64 1.96
CA ARG A 249 16.77 -4.19 3.29
C ARG A 249 15.89 -5.44 3.21
N GLN A 250 15.05 -5.52 2.17
CA GLN A 250 14.11 -6.62 1.92
C GLN A 250 14.63 -7.65 0.91
N SER A 251 15.91 -7.59 0.53
CA SER A 251 16.54 -8.45 -0.49
C SER A 251 16.47 -9.95 -0.16
N GLN A 252 16.39 -10.29 1.12
CA GLN A 252 16.33 -11.67 1.60
C GLN A 252 14.91 -12.27 1.62
N ILE A 253 13.88 -11.49 1.27
CA ILE A 253 12.50 -12.00 1.23
C ILE A 253 12.32 -12.90 0.01
N GLU A 254 12.12 -14.19 0.26
CA GLU A 254 11.69 -15.14 -0.76
C GLU A 254 10.24 -14.85 -1.16
N LEU A 255 10.03 -14.68 -2.46
CA LEU A 255 8.71 -14.45 -3.05
C LEU A 255 8.18 -15.79 -3.59
N PRO A 256 6.88 -16.06 -3.47
CA PRO A 256 6.31 -17.18 -4.20
C PRO A 256 6.50 -16.96 -5.71
N PRO A 257 6.70 -18.05 -6.48
CA PRO A 257 6.89 -17.96 -7.91
C PRO A 257 5.60 -17.48 -8.57
N MET A 258 5.72 -16.46 -9.41
CA MET A 258 4.65 -15.96 -10.27
C MET A 258 5.26 -15.47 -11.57
N ASP A 259 4.74 -15.98 -12.69
CA ASP A 259 5.12 -15.50 -14.01
C ASP A 259 4.47 -14.14 -14.28
N GLN A 260 5.18 -13.27 -15.00
CA GLN A 260 4.64 -11.96 -15.39
C GLN A 260 3.37 -12.13 -16.23
N PRO A 261 2.25 -11.50 -15.85
CA PRO A 261 1.05 -11.51 -16.66
C PRO A 261 1.26 -10.85 -18.02
N ILE A 262 0.63 -11.39 -19.06
CA ILE A 262 0.67 -10.80 -20.41
C ILE A 262 -0.22 -9.53 -20.49
N GLY A 263 -1.28 -9.48 -19.69
CA GLY A 263 -2.24 -8.38 -19.64
C GLY A 263 -3.49 -8.78 -18.83
N ALA A 264 -4.59 -8.04 -19.02
CA ALA A 264 -5.86 -8.36 -18.40
C ALA A 264 -6.53 -9.55 -19.12
N PRO A 265 -6.91 -10.62 -18.40
CA PRO A 265 -7.75 -11.68 -18.94
C PRO A 265 -9.10 -11.14 -19.46
N PRO A 266 -9.68 -11.73 -20.52
CA PRO A 266 -10.97 -11.29 -21.06
C PRO A 266 -12.16 -11.71 -20.18
N VAL A 267 -11.98 -12.73 -19.35
CA VAL A 267 -12.98 -13.19 -18.38
C VAL A 267 -12.79 -12.40 -17.10
N PHE A 268 -13.86 -11.77 -16.62
CA PHE A 268 -13.82 -10.88 -15.45
C PHE A 268 -13.35 -11.60 -14.19
N GLU A 269 -13.84 -12.82 -13.95
CA GLU A 269 -13.47 -13.62 -12.79
C GLU A 269 -11.98 -13.97 -12.78
N ASP A 270 -11.41 -14.30 -13.95
CA ASP A 270 -9.98 -14.57 -14.11
C ASP A 270 -9.15 -13.30 -13.89
N HIS A 271 -9.61 -12.15 -14.39
CA HIS A 271 -8.97 -10.87 -14.16
C HIS A 271 -8.99 -10.47 -12.69
N LEU A 272 -10.16 -10.58 -12.03
CA LEU A 272 -10.32 -10.30 -10.61
C LEU A 272 -9.44 -11.22 -9.76
N ALA A 273 -9.43 -12.52 -10.03
CA ALA A 273 -8.60 -13.48 -9.31
C ALA A 273 -7.11 -13.13 -9.43
N LEU A 274 -6.64 -12.81 -10.64
CA LEU A 274 -5.26 -12.40 -10.88
C LEU A 274 -4.90 -11.09 -10.16
N MET A 275 -5.80 -10.11 -10.15
CA MET A 275 -5.59 -8.86 -9.42
C MET A 275 -5.55 -9.10 -7.90
N ILE A 276 -6.36 -10.02 -7.36
CA ILE A 276 -6.31 -10.40 -5.94
C ILE A 276 -5.00 -11.14 -5.62
N ASP A 277 -4.51 -12.01 -6.49
CA ASP A 277 -3.22 -12.69 -6.30
C ASP A 277 -2.06 -11.68 -6.24
N LEU A 278 -2.07 -10.65 -7.08
CA LEU A 278 -1.08 -9.57 -7.04
C LEU A 278 -1.15 -8.76 -5.73
N GLN A 279 -2.35 -8.47 -5.23
CA GLN A 279 -2.54 -7.82 -3.92
C GLN A 279 -1.98 -8.68 -2.78
N LEU A 280 -2.33 -9.97 -2.78
CA LEU A 280 -1.85 -10.92 -1.79
C LEU A 280 -0.32 -11.01 -1.82
N LEU A 281 0.25 -11.05 -3.02
CA LEU A 281 1.69 -11.08 -3.21
C LEU A 281 2.36 -9.82 -2.67
N ALA A 282 1.83 -8.64 -2.97
CA ALA A 282 2.34 -7.37 -2.47
C ALA A 282 2.32 -7.29 -0.92
N LEU A 283 1.25 -7.78 -0.30
CA LEU A 283 1.08 -7.80 1.16
C LEU A 283 1.96 -8.86 1.85
N ARG A 284 2.10 -10.05 1.26
CA ARG A 284 2.95 -11.14 1.77
C ARG A 284 4.43 -10.81 1.69
N SER A 285 4.82 -10.11 0.63
CA SER A 285 6.20 -9.67 0.40
C SER A 285 6.58 -8.39 1.14
N ASP A 286 5.64 -7.77 1.85
CA ASP A 286 5.80 -6.46 2.53
C ASP A 286 6.30 -5.37 1.56
N LEU A 287 5.95 -5.49 0.27
CA LEU A 287 6.22 -4.46 -0.75
C LEU A 287 5.35 -3.22 -0.53
N THR A 288 4.12 -3.42 -0.07
CA THR A 288 3.22 -2.39 0.45
C THR A 288 2.45 -2.95 1.65
N ARG A 289 1.92 -2.05 2.48
CA ARG A 289 0.97 -2.37 3.55
C ARG A 289 -0.40 -1.73 3.34
N VAL A 290 -0.58 -0.99 2.25
CA VAL A 290 -1.80 -0.27 1.91
C VAL A 290 -2.14 -0.58 0.45
N VAL A 291 -3.33 -1.11 0.24
CA VAL A 291 -3.91 -1.46 -1.07
C VAL A 291 -5.27 -0.78 -1.21
#